data_AF-A0AAV9LIA0-F1
#
_entry.id   AF-A0AAV9LIA0-F1
#
_cell.length_a   1.000
_cell.length_b   1.000
_cell.length_c   1.000
_cell.angle_alpha   90.00
_cell.angle_beta   90.00
_cell.angle_gamma   90.00
#
_symmetry.space_group_name_H-M   'P 1'
#
loop_
_entity.id
_entity.type
_entity.pdbx_description
1 polymer ?
#
loop_
_entity_poly.entity_id
_entity_poly.type
_entity_poly.pdbx_seq_one_letter_code
_entity_poly.pdbx_strand_id
1 'polypeptide(L)'
;MALELTCKSEQGLVIPKDVREHLFPPLYGANRVKVHIHSPLISYSVVDILDGIFWLSPQLDTLSYFKFYLKTLEFSYEDALGEDEKFCCTSQPWNCWRHKLKQVKIHNFKHTEEKQKLKNYFCHKHRYLGDN
;
A
#
# COMPACT_ATOMS: atom_id res chain seq x y z
N MET A 1 -13.64 8.21 -0.25
CA MET A 1 -14.46 7.11 -0.84
C MET A 1 -13.87 5.80 -0.35
N ALA A 2 -14.69 4.85 0.12
CA ALA A 2 -14.22 3.55 0.60
C ALA A 2 -14.50 2.47 -0.45
N LEU A 3 -13.48 1.69 -0.79
CA LEU A 3 -13.56 0.56 -1.72
C LEU A 3 -13.41 -0.74 -0.92
N GLU A 4 -14.32 -1.69 -1.14
CA GLU A 4 -14.20 -3.03 -0.60
C GLU A 4 -13.83 -4.01 -1.72
N LEU A 5 -12.70 -4.68 -1.57
CA LEU A 5 -12.23 -5.74 -2.46
C LEU A 5 -12.41 -7.09 -1.77
N THR A 6 -12.99 -8.04 -2.48
CA THR A 6 -13.11 -9.40 -2.00
C THR A 6 -12.35 -10.33 -2.93
N CYS A 7 -11.43 -11.10 -2.37
CA CYS A 7 -10.58 -12.01 -3.12
C CYS A 7 -10.66 -13.42 -2.52
N LYS A 8 -10.58 -14.41 -3.42
CA LYS A 8 -10.52 -15.82 -3.01
C LYS A 8 -9.20 -16.09 -2.27
N SER A 9 -8.08 -15.58 -2.77
CA SER A 9 -6.74 -15.72 -2.18
C SER A 9 -5.92 -14.44 -2.40
N GLU A 10 -4.75 -14.35 -1.76
CA GLU A 10 -3.85 -13.19 -1.91
C GLU A 10 -3.31 -13.00 -3.33
N GLN A 11 -3.26 -14.08 -4.13
CA GLN A 11 -2.87 -14.03 -5.54
C GLN A 11 -3.71 -13.05 -6.35
N GLY A 12 -5.00 -12.92 -6.03
CA GLY A 12 -5.91 -12.00 -6.73
C GLY A 12 -5.56 -10.52 -6.55
N LEU A 13 -4.68 -10.19 -5.61
CA LEU A 13 -4.22 -8.82 -5.35
C LEU A 13 -2.82 -8.54 -5.90
N VAL A 14 -2.11 -9.59 -6.33
CA VAL A 14 -0.78 -9.44 -6.93
C VAL A 14 -0.97 -9.11 -8.41
N ILE A 15 -0.83 -7.83 -8.75
CA ILE A 15 -0.92 -7.37 -10.14
C ILE A 15 0.44 -7.57 -10.82
N PRO A 16 0.57 -8.31 -11.94
CA PRO A 16 1.84 -8.49 -12.65
C PRO A 16 2.45 -7.17 -13.14
N LYS A 17 3.78 -7.05 -13.15
CA LYS A 17 4.47 -5.78 -13.48
C LYS A 17 4.22 -5.31 -14.92
N ASP A 18 4.22 -6.25 -15.87
CA ASP A 18 3.90 -6.03 -17.27
C ASP A 18 2.51 -5.39 -17.45
N VAL A 19 1.52 -5.82 -16.65
CA VAL A 19 0.18 -5.19 -16.64
C VAL A 19 0.24 -3.75 -16.10
N ARG A 20 1.06 -3.51 -15.07
CA ARG A 20 1.20 -2.18 -14.44
C ARG A 20 1.88 -1.15 -15.35
N GLU A 21 2.72 -1.60 -16.27
CA GLU A 21 3.45 -0.74 -17.20
C GLU A 21 2.56 -0.18 -18.31
N HIS A 22 1.48 -0.90 -18.65
CA HIS A 22 0.61 -0.56 -19.78
C HIS A 22 -0.76 0.01 -19.37
N LEU A 23 -1.13 -0.07 -18.09
CA LEU A 23 -2.44 0.34 -17.61
C LEU A 23 -2.34 1.42 -16.52
N PHE A 24 -3.29 2.35 -16.57
CA PHE A 24 -3.44 3.37 -15.53
C PHE A 24 -4.04 2.78 -14.25
N PRO A 25 -3.64 3.30 -13.06
CA PRO A 25 -4.31 3.01 -11.80
C PRO A 25 -5.83 3.24 -11.90
N PRO A 26 -6.67 2.19 -11.76
CA PRO A 26 -8.10 2.32 -11.99
C PRO A 26 -8.83 3.09 -10.87
N LEU A 27 -8.21 3.30 -9.71
CA LEU A 27 -8.90 3.76 -8.49
C LEU A 27 -8.26 5.02 -7.90
N TYR A 28 -7.82 5.95 -8.75
CA TYR A 28 -7.10 7.19 -8.36
C TYR A 28 -7.83 8.12 -7.37
N GLY A 29 -9.08 7.83 -6.96
CA GLY A 29 -9.81 8.58 -5.91
C GLY A 29 -10.23 7.75 -4.69
N ALA A 30 -9.89 6.46 -4.64
CA ALA A 30 -10.24 5.59 -3.51
C ALA A 30 -9.17 5.68 -2.42
N ASN A 31 -9.36 6.60 -1.48
CA ASN A 31 -8.42 6.82 -0.39
C ASN A 31 -8.53 5.79 0.75
N ARG A 32 -9.57 4.96 0.79
CA ARG A 32 -9.71 3.88 1.78
C ARG A 32 -10.02 2.58 1.07
N VAL A 33 -9.20 1.56 1.30
CA VAL A 33 -9.36 0.24 0.70
C VAL A 33 -9.47 -0.78 1.82
N LYS A 34 -10.48 -1.63 1.72
CA LYS A 34 -10.70 -2.76 2.61
C LYS A 34 -10.66 -4.04 1.81
N VAL A 35 -9.89 -5.01 2.26
CA VAL A 35 -9.64 -6.26 1.55
C VAL A 35 -10.11 -7.43 2.40
N HIS A 36 -10.93 -8.30 1.82
CA HIS A 36 -11.39 -9.54 2.43
C HIS A 36 -10.83 -10.75 1.68
N ILE A 37 -10.06 -11.59 2.37
CA ILE A 37 -9.40 -12.77 1.79
C ILE A 37 -10.03 -14.03 2.36
N HIS A 38 -10.72 -14.81 1.52
CA HIS A 38 -11.52 -15.96 1.96
C HIS A 38 -10.69 -17.22 2.22
N SER A 39 -9.69 -17.49 1.39
CA SER A 39 -8.80 -18.65 1.47
C SER A 39 -7.37 -18.18 1.65
N PRO A 40 -7.04 -17.70 2.86
CA PRO A 40 -5.73 -17.16 3.15
C PRO A 40 -4.63 -18.23 3.06
N LEU A 41 -3.67 -18.08 2.15
CA LEU A 41 -2.50 -18.94 2.05
C LEU A 41 -1.37 -18.39 2.92
N ILE A 42 -0.60 -19.24 3.58
CA ILE A 42 0.44 -18.78 4.54
C ILE A 42 1.64 -18.13 3.81
N SER A 43 1.86 -18.42 2.53
CA SER A 43 3.12 -18.13 1.83
C SER A 43 3.21 -16.79 1.10
N TYR A 44 2.14 -16.02 0.95
CA TYR A 44 2.19 -14.77 0.16
C TYR A 44 2.85 -13.62 0.90
N SER A 45 3.72 -12.90 0.20
CA SER A 45 4.39 -11.73 0.74
C SER A 45 3.42 -10.56 0.85
N VAL A 46 3.32 -9.99 2.05
CA VAL A 46 2.55 -8.76 2.30
C VAL A 46 3.01 -7.60 1.39
N VAL A 47 4.28 -7.61 0.99
CA VAL A 47 4.87 -6.62 0.08
C VAL A 47 4.25 -6.69 -1.31
N ASP A 48 4.04 -7.88 -1.85
CA ASP A 48 3.48 -8.06 -3.20
C ASP A 48 2.02 -7.58 -3.26
N ILE A 49 1.29 -7.81 -2.16
CA ILE A 49 -0.09 -7.32 -1.98
C ILE A 49 -0.09 -5.79 -1.95
N LEU A 50 0.80 -5.18 -1.16
CA LEU A 50 0.90 -3.72 -1.07
C LEU A 50 1.25 -3.09 -2.41
N ASP A 51 2.19 -3.67 -3.13
CA ASP A 51 2.57 -3.23 -4.47
C ASP A 51 1.38 -3.23 -5.44
N GLY A 52 0.52 -4.26 -5.39
CA GLY A 52 -0.71 -4.31 -6.17
C GLY A 52 -1.73 -3.26 -5.72
N ILE A 53 -1.92 -3.08 -4.42
CA ILE A 53 -2.88 -2.10 -3.88
C ILE A 53 -2.46 -0.66 -4.17
N PHE A 54 -1.17 -0.32 -4.01
CA PHE A 54 -0.67 1.00 -4.37
C PHE A 54 -0.68 1.25 -5.87
N TRP A 55 -0.62 0.20 -6.68
CA TRP A 55 -0.88 0.36 -8.11
C TRP A 55 -2.36 0.64 -8.39
N LEU A 56 -3.29 -0.01 -7.67
CA LEU A 56 -4.73 0.25 -7.81
C LEU A 56 -5.10 1.67 -7.36
N SER A 57 -4.66 2.04 -6.15
CA SER A 57 -4.88 3.35 -5.53
C SER A 57 -3.56 3.92 -5.00
N PRO A 58 -2.90 4.81 -5.76
CA PRO A 58 -1.60 5.36 -5.39
C PRO A 58 -1.62 6.26 -4.15
N GLN A 59 -2.74 6.91 -3.84
CA GLN A 59 -2.87 7.83 -2.70
C GLN A 59 -3.88 7.28 -1.69
N LEU A 60 -3.46 6.23 -1.00
CA LEU A 60 -4.30 5.52 -0.04
C LEU A 60 -4.07 6.07 1.36
N ASP A 61 -5.10 6.56 2.04
CA ASP A 61 -5.03 6.98 3.45
C ASP A 61 -5.10 5.77 4.39
N THR A 62 -5.88 4.75 4.03
CA THR A 62 -6.10 3.59 4.87
C THR A 62 -6.23 2.31 4.07
N LEU A 63 -5.42 1.31 4.42
CA LEU A 63 -5.59 -0.08 4.00
C LEU A 63 -6.03 -0.92 5.19
N SER A 64 -7.21 -1.50 5.12
CA SER A 64 -7.62 -2.58 6.01
C SER A 64 -7.58 -3.89 5.26
N TYR A 65 -6.98 -4.94 5.80
CA TYR A 65 -7.09 -6.27 5.23
C TYR A 65 -7.43 -7.31 6.30
N PHE A 66 -8.39 -8.16 5.95
CA PHE A 66 -8.90 -9.23 6.78
C PHE A 66 -8.48 -10.57 6.20
N LYS A 67 -7.65 -11.28 6.96
CA LYS A 67 -7.15 -12.62 6.64
C LYS A 67 -7.69 -13.64 7.65
N PHE A 68 -7.11 -13.62 8.86
CA PHE A 68 -7.60 -14.33 10.04
C PHE A 68 -8.14 -13.35 11.10
N TYR A 69 -7.59 -12.14 11.09
CA TYR A 69 -7.97 -11.02 11.94
C TYR A 69 -7.78 -9.74 11.13
N LEU A 70 -8.45 -8.67 11.57
CA LEU A 70 -8.36 -7.36 10.93
C LEU A 70 -7.00 -6.72 11.22
N LYS A 71 -6.32 -6.32 10.16
CA LYS A 71 -5.07 -5.56 10.21
C LYS A 71 -5.25 -4.28 9.43
N THR A 72 -4.63 -3.21 9.90
CA THR A 72 -4.79 -1.88 9.29
C THR A 72 -3.45 -1.18 9.14
N LEU A 73 -3.25 -0.55 8.00
CA LEU A 73 -2.19 0.41 7.73
C LEU A 73 -2.82 1.77 7.48
N GLU A 74 -2.34 2.79 8.20
CA GLU A 74 -2.70 4.18 7.93
C GLU A 74 -1.51 4.90 7.34
N PHE A 75 -1.75 5.65 6.28
CA PHE A 75 -0.72 6.39 5.57
C PHE A 75 -1.02 7.87 5.71
N SER A 76 0.05 8.65 5.89
CA SER A 76 -0.02 10.10 5.79
C SER A 76 1.04 10.57 4.82
N TYR A 77 0.70 11.61 4.07
CA TYR A 77 1.53 12.17 3.03
C TYR A 77 1.94 13.59 3.41
N GLU A 78 3.07 14.06 2.91
CA GLU A 78 3.45 15.47 3.00
C GLU A 78 2.54 16.31 2.11
N ASP A 79 2.14 17.47 2.63
CA ASP A 79 1.51 18.50 1.81
C ASP A 79 2.50 18.96 0.75
N ALA A 80 2.04 19.15 -0.49
CA ALA A 80 2.88 19.59 -1.59
C ALA A 80 3.40 21.01 -1.31
N LEU A 81 4.56 21.12 -0.65
CA LEU A 81 5.22 22.38 -0.38
C LEU A 81 6.42 22.52 -1.31
N GLY A 82 6.28 23.41 -2.29
CA GLY A 82 7.39 23.99 -3.04
C GLY A 82 7.72 23.29 -4.36
N GLU A 83 8.05 24.11 -5.36
CA GLU A 83 8.27 23.84 -6.78
C GLU A 83 9.44 22.88 -7.11
N ASP A 84 9.97 22.15 -6.12
CA ASP A 84 11.09 21.20 -6.24
C ASP A 84 10.62 19.74 -6.09
N GLU A 85 9.48 19.38 -6.67
CA GLU A 85 9.12 17.97 -6.85
C GLU A 85 10.15 17.33 -7.78
N LYS A 86 11.19 16.73 -7.18
CA LYS A 86 12.07 15.80 -7.90
C LYS A 86 11.18 14.70 -8.47
N PHE A 87 10.92 14.79 -9.77
CA PHE A 87 10.27 13.79 -10.59
C PHE A 87 11.08 12.49 -10.55
N CYS A 88 10.96 11.70 -9.49
CA CYS A 88 11.45 10.33 -9.49
C CYS A 88 10.75 9.50 -10.58
N CYS A 89 9.56 9.91 -11.00
CA CYS A 89 8.73 9.21 -11.97
C CYS A 89 8.40 10.13 -13.15
N THR A 90 9.41 10.56 -13.92
CA THR A 90 9.20 11.36 -15.15
C THR A 90 8.36 10.63 -16.21
N SER A 91 8.18 9.31 -16.09
CA SER A 91 7.46 8.46 -17.04
C SER A 91 6.00 8.15 -16.66
N GLN A 92 5.51 8.57 -15.50
CA GLN A 92 4.14 8.29 -15.07
C GLN A 92 3.43 9.58 -14.61
N PRO A 93 2.20 9.85 -15.08
CA PRO A 93 1.50 11.11 -14.82
C PRO A 93 1.00 11.28 -13.37
N TRP A 94 1.38 10.41 -12.44
CA TRP A 94 0.90 10.42 -11.07
C TRP A 94 2.00 10.74 -10.06
N ASN A 95 1.61 11.51 -9.05
CA ASN A 95 2.40 11.77 -7.86
C ASN A 95 2.90 10.45 -7.23
N CYS A 96 4.21 10.22 -7.26
CA CYS A 96 4.81 9.02 -6.70
C CYS A 96 4.59 9.00 -5.18
N TRP A 97 3.70 8.11 -4.72
CA TRP A 97 3.34 7.96 -3.32
C TRP A 97 4.54 7.74 -2.40
N ARG A 98 5.57 7.04 -2.90
CA ARG A 98 6.82 6.78 -2.14
C ARG A 98 7.55 8.05 -1.73
N HIS A 99 7.44 9.12 -2.52
CA HIS A 99 8.12 10.39 -2.24
C HIS A 99 7.31 11.29 -1.31
N LYS A 100 5.98 11.20 -1.39
CA LYS A 100 5.09 11.97 -0.52
C LYS A 100 4.82 11.28 0.81
N LEU A 101 5.07 9.97 0.92
CA LEU A 101 4.75 9.22 2.13
C LEU A 101 5.57 9.72 3.33
N LYS A 102 4.86 10.28 4.30
CA LYS A 102 5.44 10.88 5.51
C LYS A 102 5.53 9.87 6.65
N GLN A 103 4.46 9.12 6.89
CA GLN A 103 4.37 8.17 7.99
C GLN A 103 3.43 7.02 7.63
N VAL A 104 3.75 5.82 8.12
CA VAL A 104 2.87 4.65 8.12
C VAL A 104 2.64 4.21 9.55
N LYS A 105 1.36 4.09 9.95
CA LYS A 105 0.99 3.45 11.22
C LYS A 105 0.56 2.01 10.95
N ILE A 106 1.03 1.08 11.77
CA ILE A 106 0.85 -0.35 11.59
C ILE A 106 0.04 -0.91 12.76
N HIS A 107 -1.21 -1.30 12.52
CA HIS A 107 -2.14 -1.74 13.55
C HIS A 107 -2.49 -3.22 13.45
N ASN A 108 -2.54 -3.89 14.61
CA ASN A 108 -3.00 -5.28 14.78
C ASN A 108 -2.17 -6.35 14.06
N PHE A 109 -0.93 -6.07 13.65
CA PHE A 109 -0.01 -7.07 13.14
C PHE A 109 0.65 -7.82 14.30
N LYS A 110 0.30 -9.10 14.52
CA LYS A 110 0.85 -9.87 15.65
C LYS A 110 2.20 -10.51 15.36
N HIS A 111 2.49 -10.84 14.09
CA HIS A 111 3.72 -11.52 13.72
C HIS A 111 4.86 -10.52 13.50
N THR A 112 5.94 -10.69 14.27
CA THR A 112 7.14 -9.83 14.20
C THR A 112 7.79 -9.83 12.82
N GLU A 113 7.83 -10.98 12.14
CA GLU A 113 8.41 -11.09 10.79
C GLU A 113 7.64 -10.27 9.74
N GLU A 114 6.31 -10.32 9.79
CA GLU A 114 5.46 -9.56 8.88
C GLU A 114 5.59 -8.05 9.14
N LYS A 115 5.60 -7.65 10.41
CA LYS A 115 5.93 -6.26 10.80
C LYS A 115 7.29 -5.89 10.23
N GLN A 116 8.33 -6.71 10.39
CA GLN A 116 9.67 -6.38 9.90
C GLN A 116 9.74 -6.25 8.37
N LYS A 117 9.01 -7.10 7.63
CA LYS A 117 8.90 -6.99 6.16
C LYS A 117 8.26 -5.68 5.72
N LEU A 118 7.14 -5.31 6.35
CA LEU A 118 6.52 -3.99 6.16
C LEU A 118 7.51 -2.89 6.49
N LYS A 119 8.23 -3.08 7.61
CA LYS A 119 9.15 -2.08 8.08
C LYS A 119 10.25 -1.80 7.06
N ASN A 120 10.83 -2.86 6.50
CA ASN A 120 11.85 -2.79 5.46
C ASN A 120 11.29 -2.21 4.15
N TYR A 121 10.05 -2.58 3.79
CA TYR A 121 9.39 -2.09 2.57
C TYR A 121 9.23 -0.57 2.55
N PHE A 122 8.85 0.03 3.69
CA PHE A 122 8.70 1.47 3.82
C PHE A 122 10.00 2.22 4.19
N CYS A 123 11.10 1.51 4.49
CA CYS A 123 12.35 2.11 4.98
C CYS A 123 13.16 2.87 3.91
N HIS A 124 12.70 2.96 2.66
CA HIS A 124 13.55 3.45 1.57
C HIS A 124 13.85 4.96 1.55
N LYS A 125 13.25 5.78 2.42
CA LYS A 125 13.83 7.06 2.88
C LYS A 125 13.33 7.36 4.30
N HIS A 126 14.24 7.76 5.17
CA HIS A 126 14.05 8.15 6.58
C HIS A 126 12.66 8.73 6.91
N ARG A 127 11.82 7.97 7.64
CA ARG A 127 10.78 8.46 8.58
C ARG A 127 10.07 7.27 9.25
N TYR A 128 10.65 6.84 10.37
CA TYR A 128 10.00 5.96 11.36
C TYR A 128 9.55 6.79 12.55
N LEU A 129 8.28 6.73 12.94
CA LEU A 129 7.87 7.02 14.33
C LEU A 129 6.56 6.26 14.71
N GLY A 130 6.70 5.35 15.68
CA GLY A 130 5.69 5.04 16.71
C GLY A 130 4.85 3.78 16.54
N ASP A 131 5.16 2.72 17.31
CA ASP A 131 4.16 1.77 17.80
C ASP A 131 3.37 2.49 18.91
N ASN A 132 2.03 2.42 18.88
CA ASN A 132 1.17 2.67 20.05
C ASN A 132 0.66 1.33 20.56
#